data_AF-A0AAV3AI56-F1
#
_entry.id   AF-A0AAV3AI56-F1
#
_cell.length_a   1.000
_cell.length_b   1.000
_cell.length_c   1.000
_cell.angle_alpha   90.00
_cell.angle_beta   90.00
_cell.angle_gamma   90.00
#
_symmetry.space_group_name_H-M   'P 1'
#
loop_
_entity.id
_entity.type
_entity.pdbx_description
1 polymer ?
#
loop_
_entity_poly.entity_id
_entity_poly.type
_entity_poly.pdbx_seq_one_letter_code
_entity_poly.pdbx_strand_id
1 'polypeptide(L)'
;KWNAGFDIPMCKNSIRNDSPKDSESFLPWEKIKTFSELLENIQNHMLPAQMGCVINQPLLLNYIKCLKDDNTLLRLNYWLSYTLHEECAWYNGKKQSKEDVTSFLNTVLTVEEFLQEGLSGSEEFLFKALPHWNGLYRSQILGLISHIPLHSFSDIEILLFQTLTQLFISSSLSFKMDILKCLKELLQNWMIRHFLYINNVKIENVITPDMLASVENLIHFTGRLSTLGLQMQNSSLLLQSVLDFYTLVSNLYSCFSLPIIILPPAGVFYPALICKDCVNLNQLCYIMYRYRDSLLAARQHGKDNSVFVNIGRQTFKMYNNYLTTMVGCLWSSKAFSMDPHPQGIKMNPEVFEIAGVLAYKRAFNIVYHPALMAFSSSFLKQKISKQEMYNFRHFKGHLWDEYTQFLLNEGLTDLNLFLQISLNPVKTKQNNRTTPNPSV
;
A
#
# COMPACT_ATOMS: atom_id res chain seq x y z
N LYS A 1 32.51 16.55 1.72
CA LYS A 1 33.37 17.47 0.93
C LYS A 1 32.53 18.19 -0.15
N TRP A 2 31.50 18.91 0.26
CA TRP A 2 30.71 19.80 -0.60
C TRP A 2 30.80 21.18 0.05
N ASN A 3 31.91 21.88 -0.23
CA ASN A 3 32.15 23.31 0.06
C ASN A 3 33.58 23.78 -0.25
N ALA A 4 34.50 22.92 -0.72
CA ALA A 4 35.82 23.38 -1.15
C ALA A 4 36.36 22.44 -2.24
N GLY A 5 36.55 22.97 -3.46
CA GLY A 5 37.27 22.23 -4.50
C GLY A 5 36.81 22.38 -5.95
N PHE A 6 36.05 23.43 -6.32
CA PHE A 6 36.01 23.85 -7.72
C PHE A 6 36.81 25.14 -7.87
N ASP A 7 38.06 24.99 -8.30
CA ASP A 7 38.83 26.11 -8.85
C ASP A 7 38.09 26.66 -10.06
N ILE A 8 37.68 27.92 -9.91
CA ILE A 8 36.94 28.70 -10.88
C ILE A 8 37.89 29.02 -12.06
N PRO A 9 37.57 28.64 -13.31
CA PRO A 9 38.12 29.36 -14.43
C PRO A 9 37.46 30.75 -14.44
N MET A 10 38.21 31.76 -14.02
CA MET A 10 37.87 33.17 -14.19
C MET A 10 37.69 33.45 -15.69
N CYS A 11 36.44 33.40 -16.18
CA CYS A 11 36.09 34.05 -17.43
C CYS A 11 36.20 35.57 -17.20
N LYS A 12 37.35 36.13 -17.59
CA LYS A 12 37.49 37.57 -17.84
C LYS A 12 36.55 37.96 -18.99
N ASN A 13 35.31 38.27 -18.68
CA ASN A 13 34.43 38.96 -19.63
C ASN A 13 34.87 40.43 -19.67
N SER A 14 35.68 40.77 -20.66
CA SER A 14 35.83 42.14 -21.13
C SER A 14 34.48 42.60 -21.69
N ILE A 15 33.67 43.22 -20.85
CA ILE A 15 32.43 43.90 -21.25
C ILE A 15 32.83 45.15 -22.04
N ARG A 16 32.56 45.14 -23.34
CA ARG A 16 32.42 46.36 -24.15
C ARG A 16 31.19 47.10 -23.65
N ASN A 17 31.36 48.35 -23.26
CA ASN A 17 30.28 49.31 -23.04
C ASN A 17 29.55 49.53 -24.38
N ASP A 18 28.23 49.32 -24.43
CA ASP A 18 27.26 50.15 -25.18
C ASP A 18 25.81 49.63 -25.04
N SER A 19 25.06 50.19 -24.08
CA SER A 19 23.58 50.32 -23.97
C SER A 19 22.66 49.06 -24.03
N PRO A 20 21.36 49.12 -23.67
CA PRO A 20 20.58 50.16 -22.98
C PRO A 20 20.13 49.74 -21.55
N LYS A 21 19.66 50.73 -20.79
CA LYS A 21 19.05 50.57 -19.47
C LYS A 21 17.70 49.85 -19.59
N ASP A 22 17.67 48.56 -19.27
CA ASP A 22 16.48 47.83 -18.81
C ASP A 22 16.99 46.55 -18.11
N SER A 23 17.42 46.68 -16.86
CA SER A 23 17.57 45.51 -16.00
C SER A 23 16.68 45.71 -14.79
N GLU A 24 15.48 45.16 -14.88
CA GLU A 24 14.71 44.76 -13.70
C GLU A 24 15.69 44.11 -12.73
N SER A 25 15.78 44.66 -11.52
CA SER A 25 16.80 44.31 -10.54
C SER A 25 16.50 42.94 -9.96
N PHE A 26 16.94 41.88 -10.65
CA PHE A 26 16.85 40.51 -10.16
C PHE A 26 17.58 40.38 -8.83
N LEU A 27 16.86 39.94 -7.79
CA LEU A 27 17.42 39.79 -6.45
C LEU A 27 18.01 38.38 -6.30
N PRO A 28 19.30 38.24 -5.95
CA PRO A 28 19.94 36.93 -5.83
C PRO A 28 19.35 36.08 -4.69
N TRP A 29 19.22 34.77 -4.91
CA TRP A 29 18.65 33.83 -3.93
C TRP A 29 19.44 33.75 -2.62
N GLU A 30 20.73 34.07 -2.62
CA GLU A 30 21.52 34.07 -1.38
C GLU A 30 21.06 35.13 -0.37
N LYS A 31 20.24 36.11 -0.78
CA LYS A 31 19.72 37.18 0.08
C LYS A 31 18.37 36.86 0.73
N ILE A 32 17.63 35.88 0.22
CA ILE A 32 16.31 35.52 0.76
C ILE A 32 16.51 34.53 1.91
N LYS A 33 16.16 34.94 3.12
CA LYS A 33 16.32 34.09 4.32
C LYS A 33 14.98 33.68 4.92
N THR A 34 13.91 34.41 4.61
CA THR A 34 12.58 34.15 5.16
C THR A 34 11.54 33.91 4.07
N PHE A 35 10.46 33.23 4.43
CA PHE A 35 9.33 32.97 3.54
C PHE A 35 8.57 34.26 3.17
N SER A 36 8.53 35.24 4.08
CA SER A 36 7.91 36.55 3.80
C SER A 36 8.64 37.31 2.69
N GLU A 37 9.98 37.35 2.74
CA GLU A 37 10.82 37.95 1.69
C GLU A 37 10.65 37.26 0.33
N LEU A 38 10.42 35.94 0.32
CA LEU A 38 10.14 35.17 -0.88
C LEU A 38 8.81 35.60 -1.53
N LEU A 39 7.76 35.76 -0.72
CA LEU A 39 6.43 36.15 -1.21
C LEU A 39 6.43 37.56 -1.80
N GLU A 40 7.15 38.50 -1.17
CA GLU A 40 7.23 39.89 -1.62
C GLU A 40 7.92 40.04 -2.99
N ASN A 41 8.80 39.09 -3.35
CA ASN A 41 9.62 39.19 -4.55
C ASN A 41 9.38 38.02 -5.55
N ILE A 42 8.31 37.25 -5.39
CA ILE A 42 8.09 35.98 -6.11
C ILE A 42 8.14 36.11 -7.65
N GLN A 43 7.85 37.30 -8.20
CA GLN A 43 7.86 37.57 -9.64
C GLN A 43 9.24 38.00 -10.18
N ASN A 44 10.16 38.40 -9.31
CA ASN A 44 11.43 39.04 -9.68
C ASN A 44 12.65 38.10 -9.55
N HIS A 45 12.41 36.78 -9.48
CA HIS A 45 13.46 35.80 -9.22
C HIS A 45 13.59 34.73 -10.30
N MET A 46 14.82 34.61 -10.82
CA MET A 46 15.24 33.49 -11.66
C MET A 46 15.98 32.48 -10.81
N LEU A 47 15.58 31.20 -10.82
CA LEU A 47 16.27 30.15 -10.09
C LEU A 47 17.76 30.04 -10.46
N PRO A 48 18.62 29.61 -9.50
CA PRO A 48 20.05 29.49 -9.76
C PRO A 48 20.35 28.64 -11.00
N ALA A 49 21.49 28.91 -11.65
CA ALA A 49 22.00 28.06 -12.72
C ALA A 49 22.31 26.63 -12.22
N GLN A 50 22.80 26.54 -10.98
CA GLN A 50 23.17 25.31 -10.30
C GLN A 50 21.97 24.71 -9.55
N MET A 51 21.26 23.78 -10.20
CA MET A 51 20.07 23.15 -9.62
C MET A 51 20.36 22.30 -8.37
N GLY A 52 21.62 21.91 -8.13
CA GLY A 52 22.01 21.23 -6.89
C GLY A 52 21.85 22.06 -5.61
N CYS A 53 21.88 23.40 -5.71
CA CYS A 53 21.59 24.25 -4.55
C CYS A 53 20.10 24.25 -4.20
N VAL A 54 19.25 24.04 -5.21
CA VAL A 54 17.80 24.10 -5.09
C VAL A 54 17.26 22.94 -4.26
N ILE A 55 17.76 21.72 -4.51
CA ILE A 55 17.36 20.52 -3.77
C ILE A 55 17.73 20.56 -2.28
N ASN A 56 18.70 21.39 -1.90
CA ASN A 56 19.19 21.50 -0.53
C ASN A 56 18.50 22.61 0.29
N GLN A 57 17.63 23.42 -0.33
CA GLN A 57 17.00 24.56 0.33
C GLN A 57 15.47 24.47 0.30
N PRO A 58 14.82 24.30 1.47
CA PRO A 58 13.35 24.20 1.55
C PRO A 58 12.60 25.42 0.99
N LEU A 59 13.17 26.63 1.09
CA LEU A 59 12.58 27.84 0.50
C LEU A 59 12.53 27.77 -1.02
N LEU A 60 13.58 27.25 -1.66
CA LEU A 60 13.63 27.08 -3.12
C LEU A 60 12.70 25.97 -3.59
N LEU A 61 12.55 24.90 -2.80
CA LEU A 61 11.57 23.85 -3.10
C LEU A 61 10.12 24.36 -2.99
N ASN A 62 9.81 25.20 -2.00
CA ASN A 62 8.51 25.89 -1.93
C ASN A 62 8.29 26.76 -3.16
N TYR A 63 9.32 27.48 -3.61
CA TYR A 63 9.24 28.28 -4.81
C TYR A 63 8.96 27.45 -6.07
N ILE A 64 9.63 26.31 -6.25
CA ILE A 64 9.33 25.36 -7.35
C ILE A 64 7.88 24.88 -7.28
N LYS A 65 7.38 24.55 -6.08
CA LYS A 65 6.01 24.10 -5.90
C LYS A 65 4.98 25.18 -6.29
N CYS A 66 5.32 26.45 -6.09
CA CYS A 66 4.49 27.58 -6.48
C CYS A 66 4.59 27.91 -7.98
N LEU A 67 5.78 27.78 -8.57
CA LEU A 67 6.01 28.03 -9.99
C LEU A 67 5.58 26.84 -10.84
N LYS A 68 4.54 27.03 -11.63
CA LYS A 68 4.17 26.11 -12.72
C LYS A 68 4.96 26.42 -14.00
N ASP A 69 6.26 26.68 -13.87
CA ASP A 69 7.14 26.89 -15.04
C ASP A 69 7.80 25.56 -15.42
N ASP A 70 7.35 24.99 -16.54
CA ASP A 70 7.85 23.72 -17.04
C ASP A 70 9.36 23.75 -17.32
N ASN A 71 9.91 24.90 -17.75
CA ASN A 71 11.34 25.03 -18.06
C ASN A 71 12.23 24.87 -16.81
N THR A 72 11.77 25.40 -15.69
CA THR A 72 12.43 25.27 -14.39
C THR A 72 12.49 23.82 -13.94
N LEU A 73 11.36 23.12 -14.01
CA LEU A 73 11.27 21.69 -13.64
C LEU A 73 12.11 20.83 -14.58
N LEU A 74 12.10 21.11 -15.88
CA LEU A 74 12.95 20.43 -16.86
C LEU A 74 14.43 20.58 -16.55
N ARG A 75 14.89 21.79 -16.21
CA ARG A 75 16.29 22.04 -15.82
C ARG A 75 16.68 21.26 -14.56
N LEU A 76 15.80 21.21 -13.57
CA LEU A 76 16.01 20.44 -12.35
C LEU A 76 16.10 18.94 -12.65
N ASN A 77 15.15 18.41 -13.42
CA ASN A 77 15.10 16.99 -13.78
C ASN A 77 16.31 16.56 -14.63
N TYR A 78 16.74 17.39 -15.59
CA TYR A 78 17.94 17.12 -16.38
C TYR A 78 19.19 17.07 -15.51
N TRP A 79 19.38 18.07 -14.63
CA TRP A 79 20.49 18.09 -13.70
C TRP A 79 20.47 16.86 -12.78
N LEU A 80 19.29 16.51 -12.23
CA LEU A 80 19.13 15.37 -11.34
C LEU A 80 19.45 14.05 -12.05
N SER A 81 18.93 13.82 -13.25
CA SER A 81 19.22 12.62 -14.05
C SER A 81 20.71 12.47 -14.31
N TYR A 82 21.37 13.56 -14.74
CA TYR A 82 22.81 13.57 -14.99
C TYR A 82 23.61 13.29 -13.72
N THR A 83 23.29 13.94 -12.60
CA THR A 83 24.00 13.74 -11.34
C THR A 83 23.73 12.35 -10.76
N LEU A 84 22.51 11.82 -10.81
CA LEU A 84 22.23 10.44 -10.43
C LEU A 84 23.04 9.46 -11.30
N HIS A 85 23.17 9.71 -12.60
CA HIS A 85 23.96 8.85 -13.47
C HIS A 85 25.46 8.84 -13.12
N GLU A 86 26.03 10.02 -12.86
CA GLU A 86 27.45 10.17 -12.53
C GLU A 86 27.77 9.68 -11.11
N GLU A 87 26.93 10.02 -10.14
CA GLU A 87 27.13 9.70 -8.72
C GLU A 87 26.72 8.24 -8.42
N CYS A 88 25.58 7.79 -8.91
CA CYS A 88 25.12 6.42 -8.68
C CYS A 88 25.63 5.45 -9.76
N ALA A 89 26.84 5.71 -10.28
CA ALA A 89 27.56 4.91 -11.28
C ALA A 89 27.99 3.51 -10.79
N TRP A 90 27.39 2.97 -9.73
CA TRP A 90 27.67 1.62 -9.24
C TRP A 90 27.33 0.54 -10.28
N TYR A 91 26.45 0.83 -11.25
CA TYR A 91 26.24 -0.01 -12.43
C TYR A 91 27.21 0.28 -13.60
N ASN A 92 27.94 1.40 -13.56
CA ASN A 92 28.98 1.79 -14.53
C ASN A 92 30.41 1.48 -14.04
N GLY A 93 30.58 0.86 -12.87
CA GLY A 93 31.87 0.42 -12.33
C GLY A 93 32.77 1.52 -11.72
N LYS A 94 32.30 2.77 -11.58
CA LYS A 94 33.05 3.82 -10.89
C LYS A 94 33.01 3.62 -9.36
N LYS A 95 34.16 3.67 -8.71
CA LYS A 95 34.26 3.55 -7.24
C LYS A 95 33.97 4.90 -6.57
N GLN A 96 32.72 5.12 -6.21
CA GLN A 96 32.34 6.21 -5.32
C GLN A 96 32.29 5.77 -3.86
N SER A 97 32.42 6.73 -2.94
CA SER A 97 32.18 6.48 -1.53
C SER A 97 30.72 6.09 -1.31
N LYS A 98 30.48 4.96 -0.63
CA LYS A 98 29.12 4.50 -0.28
C LYS A 98 28.35 5.57 0.52
N GLU A 99 29.04 6.32 1.37
CA GLU A 99 28.46 7.36 2.21
C GLU A 99 27.96 8.55 1.38
N ASP A 100 28.76 8.99 0.41
CA ASP A 100 28.40 10.13 -0.46
C ASP A 100 27.19 9.78 -1.33
N VAL A 101 27.18 8.58 -1.94
CA VAL A 101 26.04 8.07 -2.72
C VAL A 101 24.78 7.96 -1.85
N THR A 102 24.91 7.43 -0.65
CA THR A 102 23.78 7.28 0.29
C THR A 102 23.23 8.64 0.71
N SER A 103 24.11 9.59 1.04
CA SER A 103 23.72 10.95 1.41
C SER A 103 22.99 11.67 0.27
N PHE A 104 23.48 11.51 -0.95
CA PHE A 104 22.85 12.12 -2.12
C PHE A 104 21.47 11.53 -2.39
N LEU A 105 21.35 10.20 -2.42
CA LEU A 105 20.05 9.53 -2.61
C LEU A 105 19.05 9.88 -1.51
N ASN A 106 19.48 9.98 -0.25
CA ASN A 106 18.60 10.44 0.84
C ASN A 106 18.13 11.89 0.60
N THR A 107 18.99 12.77 0.08
CA THR A 107 18.61 14.15 -0.24
C THR A 107 17.53 14.16 -1.34
N VAL A 108 17.70 13.36 -2.39
CA VAL A 108 16.69 13.22 -3.46
C VAL A 108 15.36 12.74 -2.88
N LEU A 109 15.38 11.72 -2.02
CA LEU A 109 14.17 11.23 -1.36
C LEU A 109 13.48 12.30 -0.53
N THR A 110 14.23 13.07 0.28
CA THR A 110 13.64 14.16 1.06
C THR A 110 12.99 15.23 0.18
N VAL A 111 13.51 15.44 -1.03
CA VAL A 111 12.93 16.38 -2.00
C VAL A 111 11.66 15.81 -2.61
N GLU A 112 11.64 14.56 -3.04
CA GLU A 112 10.45 13.91 -3.60
C GLU A 112 9.32 13.81 -2.55
N GLU A 113 9.67 13.47 -1.30
CA GLU A 113 8.76 13.51 -0.17
C GLU A 113 8.24 14.93 0.08
N PHE A 114 9.09 15.95 0.03
CA PHE A 114 8.67 17.34 0.21
C PHE A 114 7.71 17.80 -0.89
N LEU A 115 8.01 17.46 -2.14
CA LEU A 115 7.19 17.79 -3.30
C LEU A 115 5.91 16.95 -3.35
N GLN A 116 5.89 15.79 -2.67
CA GLN A 116 4.84 14.76 -2.79
C GLN A 116 4.72 14.26 -4.24
N GLU A 117 5.79 14.42 -5.01
CA GLU A 117 5.89 14.14 -6.43
C GLU A 117 7.26 13.52 -6.76
N GLY A 118 7.24 12.43 -7.54
CA GLY A 118 8.45 11.84 -8.09
C GLY A 118 9.03 12.74 -9.18
N LEU A 119 10.35 12.79 -9.24
CA LEU A 119 11.06 13.58 -10.25
C LEU A 119 11.38 12.70 -11.45
N SER A 120 11.14 13.21 -12.67
CA SER A 120 11.40 12.44 -13.88
C SER A 120 12.88 12.07 -14.05
N GLY A 121 13.78 12.87 -13.47
CA GLY A 121 15.21 12.51 -13.40
C GLY A 121 15.48 11.24 -12.58
N SER A 122 14.72 11.00 -11.51
CA SER A 122 14.79 9.77 -10.72
C SER A 122 14.25 8.57 -11.50
N GLU A 123 13.18 8.76 -12.27
CA GLU A 123 12.59 7.72 -13.12
C GLU A 123 13.57 7.27 -14.21
N GLU A 124 14.21 8.20 -14.90
CA GLU A 124 15.21 7.89 -15.93
C GLU A 124 16.40 7.13 -15.34
N PHE A 125 16.82 7.51 -14.14
CA PHE A 125 17.85 6.79 -13.39
C PHE A 125 17.40 5.36 -13.06
N LEU A 126 16.20 5.18 -12.51
CA LEU A 126 15.67 3.86 -12.16
C LEU A 126 15.55 2.94 -13.38
N PHE A 127 15.10 3.47 -14.52
CA PHE A 127 15.00 2.71 -15.77
C PHE A 127 16.34 2.08 -16.18
N LYS A 128 17.45 2.81 -16.01
CA LYS A 128 18.81 2.33 -16.34
C LYS A 128 19.41 1.47 -15.21
N ALA A 129 19.08 1.75 -13.96
CA ALA A 129 19.70 1.12 -12.79
C ALA A 129 19.06 -0.23 -12.41
N LEU A 130 17.73 -0.38 -12.52
CA LEU A 130 16.99 -1.57 -12.09
C LEU A 130 17.48 -2.90 -12.71
N PRO A 131 17.83 -2.97 -14.01
CA PRO A 131 18.33 -4.23 -14.61
C PRO A 131 19.64 -4.72 -14.00
N HIS A 132 20.40 -3.81 -13.39
CA HIS A 132 21.72 -4.08 -12.82
C HIS A 132 21.69 -4.11 -11.28
N TRP A 133 20.52 -3.90 -10.68
CA TRP A 133 20.39 -3.73 -9.24
C TRP A 133 20.52 -5.05 -8.49
N ASN A 134 21.55 -5.14 -7.66
CA ASN A 134 21.87 -6.32 -6.84
C ASN A 134 21.37 -6.22 -5.38
N GLY A 135 20.55 -5.21 -5.06
CA GLY A 135 20.05 -4.96 -3.70
C GLY A 135 20.92 -4.04 -2.82
N LEU A 136 22.02 -3.48 -3.35
CA LEU A 136 22.74 -2.39 -2.66
C LEU A 136 21.89 -1.12 -2.56
N TYR A 137 22.15 -0.29 -1.55
CA TYR A 137 21.37 0.93 -1.29
C TYR A 137 19.85 0.65 -1.16
N ARG A 138 19.51 -0.49 -0.56
CA ARG A 138 18.15 -1.04 -0.50
C ARG A 138 17.08 -0.02 -0.13
N SER A 139 17.25 0.64 1.01
CA SER A 139 16.30 1.63 1.51
C SER A 139 16.11 2.79 0.54
N GLN A 140 17.21 3.26 -0.07
CA GLN A 140 17.20 4.41 -0.96
C GLN A 140 16.48 4.10 -2.28
N ILE A 141 16.87 2.99 -2.91
CA ILE A 141 16.30 2.58 -4.20
C ILE A 141 14.81 2.21 -4.04
N LEU A 142 14.44 1.49 -2.98
CA LEU A 142 13.03 1.22 -2.68
C LEU A 142 12.24 2.52 -2.39
N GLY A 143 12.87 3.49 -1.73
CA GLY A 143 12.28 4.82 -1.55
C GLY A 143 11.98 5.51 -2.89
N LEU A 144 12.92 5.49 -3.83
CA LEU A 144 12.73 6.12 -5.15
C LEU A 144 11.65 5.38 -5.94
N ILE A 145 11.64 4.05 -5.89
CA ILE A 145 10.60 3.23 -6.52
C ILE A 145 9.21 3.62 -5.99
N SER A 146 9.06 3.90 -4.69
CA SER A 146 7.78 4.29 -4.10
C SER A 146 7.25 5.65 -4.59
N HIS A 147 8.09 6.47 -5.22
CA HIS A 147 7.72 7.78 -5.74
C HIS A 147 7.47 7.80 -7.26
N ILE A 148 7.67 6.68 -7.98
CA ILE A 148 7.36 6.58 -9.42
C ILE A 148 5.90 6.99 -9.65
N PRO A 149 5.61 7.96 -10.53
CA PRO A 149 4.25 8.39 -10.77
C PRO A 149 3.48 7.38 -11.63
N LEU A 150 2.16 7.34 -11.43
CA LEU A 150 1.29 6.35 -12.08
C LEU A 150 1.31 6.45 -13.62
N HIS A 151 1.47 7.65 -14.18
CA HIS A 151 1.38 7.89 -15.62
C HIS A 151 2.60 7.37 -16.41
N SER A 152 3.76 7.22 -15.78
CA SER A 152 4.97 6.68 -16.42
C SER A 152 5.25 5.22 -16.03
N PHE A 153 4.40 4.63 -15.18
CA PHE A 153 4.65 3.31 -14.63
C PHE A 153 4.69 2.21 -15.69
N SER A 154 3.87 2.31 -16.74
CA SER A 154 3.82 1.33 -17.84
C SER A 154 5.19 1.05 -18.45
N ASP A 155 6.06 2.05 -18.50
CA ASP A 155 7.35 1.98 -19.18
C ASP A 155 8.40 1.23 -18.34
N ILE A 156 8.28 1.29 -17.02
CA ILE A 156 9.22 0.67 -16.07
C ILE A 156 8.68 -0.63 -15.45
N GLU A 157 7.37 -0.89 -15.58
CA GLU A 157 6.64 -1.98 -14.93
C GLU A 157 7.34 -3.34 -15.08
N ILE A 158 7.68 -3.71 -16.32
CA ILE A 158 8.27 -5.01 -16.63
C ILE A 158 9.64 -5.16 -15.96
N LEU A 159 10.49 -4.13 -16.06
CA LEU A 159 11.83 -4.12 -15.48
C LEU A 159 11.75 -4.20 -13.95
N LEU A 160 10.87 -3.39 -13.35
CA LEU A 160 10.65 -3.37 -11.92
C LEU A 160 10.19 -4.73 -11.40
N PHE A 161 9.18 -5.33 -12.04
CA PHE A 161 8.63 -6.61 -11.61
C PHE A 161 9.64 -7.74 -11.71
N GLN A 162 10.45 -7.76 -12.78
CA GLN A 162 11.50 -8.76 -12.94
C GLN A 162 12.57 -8.63 -11.85
N THR A 163 13.12 -7.43 -11.66
CA THR A 163 14.17 -7.18 -10.66
C THR A 163 13.68 -7.46 -9.24
N LEU A 164 12.50 -6.96 -8.88
CA LEU A 164 11.93 -7.20 -7.55
C LEU A 164 11.63 -8.68 -7.31
N THR A 165 11.18 -9.43 -8.31
CA THR A 165 10.94 -10.88 -8.17
C THR A 165 12.24 -11.62 -7.87
N GLN A 166 13.30 -11.34 -8.64
CA GLN A 166 14.60 -11.99 -8.46
C GLN A 166 15.19 -11.72 -7.06
N LEU A 167 15.15 -10.45 -6.63
CA LEU A 167 15.61 -10.06 -5.30
C LEU A 167 14.71 -10.64 -4.20
N PHE A 168 13.39 -10.64 -4.39
CA PHE A 168 12.45 -11.18 -3.39
C PHE A 168 12.71 -12.66 -3.11
N ILE A 169 12.89 -13.47 -4.15
CA ILE A 169 13.12 -14.92 -4.01
C ILE A 169 14.45 -15.21 -3.29
N SER A 170 15.51 -14.50 -3.65
CA SER A 170 16.88 -14.76 -3.16
C SER A 170 17.22 -14.11 -1.82
N SER A 171 16.41 -13.17 -1.34
CA SER A 171 16.76 -12.32 -0.19
C SER A 171 16.20 -12.79 1.17
N SER A 172 16.64 -12.12 2.24
CA SER A 172 16.19 -12.39 3.62
C SER A 172 14.75 -11.95 3.86
N LEU A 173 14.14 -12.42 4.95
CA LEU A 173 12.79 -12.01 5.37
C LEU A 173 12.66 -10.48 5.49
N SER A 174 13.65 -9.81 6.07
CA SER A 174 13.67 -8.34 6.17
C SER A 174 13.59 -7.64 4.82
N PHE A 175 14.33 -8.14 3.82
CA PHE A 175 14.33 -7.57 2.47
C PHE A 175 12.98 -7.80 1.79
N LYS A 176 12.39 -9.00 1.93
CA LYS A 176 11.04 -9.30 1.42
C LYS A 176 9.99 -8.34 1.98
N MET A 177 10.05 -8.06 3.29
CA MET A 177 9.14 -7.09 3.93
C MET A 177 9.37 -5.66 3.42
N ASP A 178 10.63 -5.25 3.24
CA ASP A 178 10.95 -3.93 2.67
C ASP A 178 10.40 -3.78 1.23
N ILE A 179 10.47 -4.83 0.40
CA ILE A 179 9.85 -4.84 -0.94
C ILE A 179 8.33 -4.68 -0.83
N LEU A 180 7.66 -5.45 0.03
CA LEU A 180 6.20 -5.34 0.20
C LEU A 180 5.79 -3.96 0.72
N LYS A 181 6.57 -3.39 1.63
CA LYS A 181 6.39 -2.03 2.14
C LYS A 181 6.53 -1.00 1.01
N CYS A 182 7.56 -1.11 0.19
CA CYS A 182 7.76 -0.25 -0.98
C CYS A 182 6.58 -0.32 -1.96
N LEU A 183 6.09 -1.53 -2.29
CA LEU A 183 4.93 -1.71 -3.17
C LEU A 183 3.64 -1.12 -2.58
N LYS A 184 3.47 -1.21 -1.25
CA LYS A 184 2.38 -0.54 -0.53
C LYS A 184 2.49 0.97 -0.60
N GLU A 185 3.68 1.52 -0.35
CA GLU A 185 3.95 2.96 -0.40
C GLU A 185 3.76 3.52 -1.81
N LEU A 186 4.20 2.80 -2.84
CA LEU A 186 3.95 3.14 -4.24
C LEU A 186 2.44 3.26 -4.51
N LEU A 187 1.67 2.23 -4.17
CA LEU A 187 0.21 2.25 -4.34
C LEU A 187 -0.40 3.41 -3.54
N GLN A 188 0.02 3.60 -2.29
CA GLN A 188 -0.50 4.65 -1.42
C GLN A 188 -0.25 6.04 -2.00
N ASN A 189 0.95 6.30 -2.52
CA ASN A 189 1.32 7.57 -3.13
C ASN A 189 0.47 7.86 -4.37
N TRP A 190 0.20 6.84 -5.21
CA TRP A 190 -0.74 6.97 -6.32
C TRP A 190 -2.14 7.34 -5.84
N MET A 191 -2.63 6.68 -4.78
CA MET A 191 -3.97 6.91 -4.25
C MET A 191 -4.14 8.30 -3.64
N ILE A 192 -3.15 8.75 -2.87
CA ILE A 192 -3.13 10.09 -2.29
C ILE A 192 -3.14 11.14 -3.40
N ARG A 193 -2.28 10.99 -4.42
CA ARG A 193 -2.22 11.94 -5.54
C ARG A 193 -3.53 11.99 -6.31
N HIS A 194 -4.11 10.83 -6.60
CA HIS A 194 -5.41 10.72 -7.25
C HIS A 194 -6.51 11.45 -6.44
N PHE A 195 -6.59 11.19 -5.14
CA PHE A 195 -7.58 11.81 -4.25
C PHE A 195 -7.43 13.34 -4.19
N LEU A 196 -6.20 13.83 -4.09
CA LEU A 196 -5.91 15.27 -4.11
C LEU A 196 -6.33 15.91 -5.44
N TYR A 197 -6.07 15.23 -6.56
CA TYR A 197 -6.44 15.74 -7.88
C TYR A 197 -7.96 15.82 -8.05
N ILE A 198 -8.72 14.78 -7.67
CA ILE A 198 -10.18 14.79 -7.70
C ILE A 198 -10.73 15.98 -6.90
N ASN A 199 -10.26 16.16 -5.67
CA ASN A 199 -10.79 17.18 -4.77
C ASN A 199 -10.45 18.61 -5.22
N ASN A 200 -9.25 18.83 -5.76
CA ASN A 200 -8.79 20.17 -6.12
C ASN A 200 -9.29 20.63 -7.49
N VAL A 201 -9.40 19.72 -8.46
CA VAL A 201 -9.64 20.09 -9.86
C VAL A 201 -11.09 19.86 -10.30
N LYS A 202 -11.91 19.12 -9.52
CA LYS A 202 -13.33 18.80 -9.81
C LYS A 202 -13.57 18.23 -11.23
N ILE A 203 -12.57 17.61 -11.84
CA ILE A 203 -12.73 16.94 -13.13
C ILE A 203 -13.21 15.52 -12.86
N GLU A 204 -14.41 15.19 -13.31
CA GLU A 204 -14.88 13.82 -13.42
C GLU A 204 -14.11 13.14 -14.57
N ASN A 205 -13.54 11.95 -14.34
CA ASN A 205 -12.78 11.09 -15.28
C ASN A 205 -11.27 11.37 -15.45
N VAL A 206 -10.53 11.39 -14.35
CA VAL A 206 -9.06 11.63 -14.35
C VAL A 206 -8.25 10.37 -14.66
N ILE A 207 -8.73 9.20 -14.27
CA ILE A 207 -7.99 7.95 -14.48
C ILE A 207 -8.35 7.34 -15.83
N THR A 208 -7.34 7.18 -16.69
CA THR A 208 -7.49 6.45 -17.95
C THR A 208 -7.57 4.93 -17.71
N PRO A 209 -8.18 4.15 -18.61
CA PRO A 209 -8.18 2.69 -18.52
C PRO A 209 -6.77 2.09 -18.33
N ASP A 210 -5.76 2.68 -18.96
CA ASP A 210 -4.37 2.24 -18.85
C ASP A 210 -3.80 2.45 -17.43
N MET A 211 -4.11 3.59 -16.80
CA MET A 211 -3.73 3.84 -15.40
C MET A 211 -4.44 2.89 -14.43
N LEU A 212 -5.71 2.56 -14.67
CA LEU A 212 -6.40 1.51 -13.90
C LEU A 212 -5.68 0.17 -14.06
N ALA A 213 -5.31 -0.21 -15.29
CA ALA A 213 -4.60 -1.45 -15.56
C ALA A 213 -3.25 -1.52 -14.83
N SER A 214 -2.49 -0.41 -14.76
CA SER A 214 -1.24 -0.36 -13.97
C SER A 214 -1.47 -0.59 -12.48
N VAL A 215 -2.54 -0.03 -11.90
CA VAL A 215 -2.93 -0.29 -10.50
C VAL A 215 -3.29 -1.77 -10.30
N GLU A 216 -4.09 -2.34 -11.20
CA GLU A 216 -4.46 -3.76 -11.16
C GLU A 216 -3.23 -4.67 -11.26
N ASN A 217 -2.33 -4.38 -12.19
CA ASN A 217 -1.08 -5.11 -12.39
C ASN A 217 -0.21 -5.09 -11.15
N LEU A 218 -0.04 -3.92 -10.49
CA LEU A 218 0.71 -3.81 -9.24
C LEU A 218 0.11 -4.67 -8.12
N ILE A 219 -1.22 -4.67 -7.99
CA ILE A 219 -1.92 -5.47 -6.96
C ILE A 219 -1.77 -6.96 -7.26
N HIS A 220 -1.94 -7.38 -8.52
CA HIS A 220 -1.77 -8.77 -8.92
C HIS A 220 -0.32 -9.24 -8.77
N PHE A 221 0.65 -8.41 -9.13
CA PHE A 221 2.07 -8.66 -8.94
C PHE A 221 2.40 -8.85 -7.44
N THR A 222 1.96 -7.92 -6.60
CA THR A 222 2.16 -7.98 -5.15
C THR A 222 1.50 -9.21 -4.55
N GLY A 223 0.30 -9.59 -5.02
CA GLY A 223 -0.38 -10.82 -4.62
C GLY A 223 0.38 -12.09 -4.99
N ARG A 224 1.02 -12.14 -6.16
CA ARG A 224 1.90 -13.25 -6.57
C ARG A 224 3.13 -13.34 -5.69
N LEU A 225 3.83 -12.22 -5.44
CA LEU A 225 4.97 -12.19 -4.53
C LEU A 225 4.59 -12.62 -3.11
N SER A 226 3.45 -12.13 -2.62
CA SER A 226 2.92 -12.48 -1.30
C SER A 226 2.65 -13.99 -1.18
N THR A 227 2.01 -14.57 -2.19
CA THR A 227 1.75 -16.02 -2.25
C THR A 227 3.05 -16.81 -2.24
N LEU A 228 4.02 -16.43 -3.07
CA LEU A 228 5.34 -17.09 -3.11
C LEU A 228 6.08 -16.94 -1.77
N GLY A 229 6.07 -15.75 -1.18
CA GLY A 229 6.74 -15.47 0.08
C GLY A 229 6.18 -16.31 1.23
N LEU A 230 4.86 -16.38 1.36
CA LEU A 230 4.19 -17.17 2.40
C LEU A 230 4.37 -18.68 2.20
N GLN A 231 4.45 -19.14 0.94
CA GLN A 231 4.76 -20.54 0.63
C GLN A 231 6.21 -20.91 0.98
N MET A 232 7.15 -20.02 0.70
CA MET A 232 8.57 -20.23 1.03
C MET A 232 8.82 -20.14 2.54
N GLN A 233 8.13 -19.22 3.22
CA GLN A 233 8.37 -18.91 4.63
C GLN A 233 7.04 -18.62 5.35
N ASN A 234 6.63 -19.53 6.23
CA ASN A 234 5.46 -19.34 7.08
C ASN A 234 5.81 -18.41 8.27
N SER A 235 5.83 -17.11 8.03
CA SER A 235 6.18 -16.07 9.00
C SER A 235 4.99 -15.14 9.32
N SER A 236 4.70 -14.94 10.61
CA SER A 236 3.63 -14.02 11.06
C SER A 236 3.90 -12.57 10.62
N LEU A 237 5.17 -12.15 10.65
CA LEU A 237 5.58 -10.79 10.25
C LEU A 237 5.42 -10.56 8.74
N LEU A 238 5.72 -11.58 7.94
CA LEU A 238 5.52 -11.51 6.50
C LEU A 238 4.03 -11.40 6.19
N LEU A 239 3.21 -12.24 6.83
CA LEU A 239 1.76 -12.20 6.70
C LEU A 239 1.20 -10.82 7.09
N GLN A 240 1.66 -10.24 8.20
CA GLN A 240 1.27 -8.89 8.63
C GLN A 240 1.58 -7.86 7.55
N SER A 241 2.79 -7.89 6.98
CA SER A 241 3.19 -6.96 5.91
C SER A 241 2.30 -7.11 4.65
N VAL A 242 1.90 -8.33 4.33
CA VAL A 242 0.97 -8.63 3.22
C VAL A 242 -0.44 -8.12 3.53
N LEU A 243 -0.95 -8.34 4.74
CA LEU A 243 -2.28 -7.86 5.14
C LEU A 243 -2.32 -6.34 5.26
N ASP A 244 -1.22 -5.69 5.62
CA ASP A 244 -1.09 -4.23 5.59
C ASP A 244 -1.22 -3.66 4.18
N PHE A 245 -0.68 -4.35 3.17
CA PHE A 245 -0.91 -4.02 1.77
C PHE A 245 -2.39 -4.20 1.39
N TYR A 246 -2.99 -5.35 1.71
CA TYR A 246 -4.40 -5.59 1.38
C TYR A 246 -5.40 -4.74 2.17
N THR A 247 -4.99 -4.21 3.31
CA THR A 247 -5.75 -3.19 4.05
C THR A 247 -5.91 -1.92 3.21
N LEU A 248 -4.83 -1.45 2.57
CA LEU A 248 -4.88 -0.35 1.61
C LEU A 248 -5.73 -0.72 0.37
N VAL A 249 -5.53 -1.92 -0.19
CA VAL A 249 -6.29 -2.40 -1.37
C VAL A 249 -7.80 -2.44 -1.08
N SER A 250 -8.21 -2.86 0.11
CA SER A 250 -9.62 -2.92 0.52
C SER A 250 -10.29 -1.55 0.59
N ASN A 251 -9.51 -0.47 0.65
CA ASN A 251 -9.98 0.92 0.73
C ASN A 251 -10.02 1.64 -0.61
N LEU A 252 -9.52 1.04 -1.70
CA LEU A 252 -9.44 1.69 -3.03
C LEU A 252 -10.81 2.21 -3.51
N TYR A 253 -11.82 1.36 -3.42
CA TYR A 253 -13.17 1.72 -3.85
C TYR A 253 -13.81 2.77 -2.92
N SER A 254 -13.87 2.48 -1.63
CA SER A 254 -14.65 3.29 -0.69
C SER A 254 -13.98 4.61 -0.28
N CYS A 255 -12.65 4.66 -0.20
CA CYS A 255 -11.92 5.85 0.26
C CYS A 255 -11.36 6.68 -0.90
N PHE A 256 -10.94 6.04 -1.98
CA PHE A 256 -10.27 6.72 -3.10
C PHE A 256 -11.13 6.81 -4.37
N SER A 257 -12.38 6.34 -4.32
CA SER A 257 -13.35 6.38 -5.43
C SER A 257 -12.86 5.70 -6.72
N LEU A 258 -11.95 4.72 -6.60
CA LEU A 258 -11.48 3.93 -7.73
C LEU A 258 -12.42 2.76 -7.99
N PRO A 259 -12.86 2.52 -9.25
CA PRO A 259 -13.79 1.45 -9.58
C PRO A 259 -13.14 0.05 -9.63
N ILE A 260 -12.19 -0.24 -8.73
CA ILE A 260 -11.43 -1.50 -8.68
C ILE A 260 -11.72 -2.20 -7.35
N ILE A 261 -12.04 -3.50 -7.42
CA ILE A 261 -12.13 -4.39 -6.25
C ILE A 261 -11.37 -5.67 -6.56
N ILE A 262 -10.15 -5.78 -6.04
CA ILE A 262 -9.29 -6.97 -6.15
C ILE A 262 -9.15 -7.59 -4.77
N LEU A 263 -9.57 -8.85 -4.63
CA LEU A 263 -9.45 -9.62 -3.40
C LEU A 263 -8.03 -10.18 -3.23
N PRO A 264 -7.60 -10.51 -1.99
CA PRO A 264 -6.36 -11.24 -1.77
C PRO A 264 -6.40 -12.58 -2.52
N PRO A 265 -5.29 -13.03 -3.12
CA PRO A 265 -5.25 -14.35 -3.73
C PRO A 265 -5.41 -15.42 -2.66
N ALA A 266 -5.80 -16.62 -3.07
CA ALA A 266 -6.01 -17.74 -2.16
C ALA A 266 -4.75 -18.10 -1.36
N GLY A 267 -3.58 -17.98 -1.97
CA GLY A 267 -2.28 -18.13 -1.31
C GLY A 267 -1.97 -17.10 -0.22
N VAL A 268 -2.80 -16.08 -0.05
CA VAL A 268 -2.76 -15.12 1.07
C VAL A 268 -3.96 -15.31 1.99
N PHE A 269 -5.17 -15.40 1.42
CA PHE A 269 -6.42 -15.53 2.17
C PHE A 269 -6.41 -16.75 3.11
N TYR A 270 -6.07 -17.94 2.61
CA TYR A 270 -6.12 -19.15 3.44
C TYR A 270 -5.05 -19.17 4.52
N PRO A 271 -3.76 -18.83 4.25
CA PRO A 271 -2.77 -18.67 5.31
C PRO A 271 -3.15 -17.65 6.37
N ALA A 272 -3.79 -16.54 5.98
CA ALA A 272 -4.33 -15.56 6.92
C ALA A 272 -5.44 -16.16 7.78
N LEU A 273 -6.34 -16.93 7.17
CA LEU A 273 -7.48 -17.54 7.86
C LEU A 273 -7.04 -18.58 8.90
N ILE A 274 -5.99 -19.36 8.64
CA ILE A 274 -5.50 -20.42 9.55
C ILE A 274 -4.29 -19.99 10.38
N CYS A 275 -4.01 -18.69 10.45
CA CYS A 275 -2.84 -18.18 11.14
C CYS A 275 -2.88 -18.45 12.66
N LYS A 276 -1.72 -18.33 13.30
CA LYS A 276 -1.55 -18.55 14.74
C LYS A 276 -1.60 -17.25 15.56
N ASP A 277 -1.78 -16.11 14.89
CA ASP A 277 -1.68 -14.78 15.48
C ASP A 277 -3.02 -14.07 15.39
N CYS A 278 -3.53 -13.62 16.53
CA CYS A 278 -4.82 -12.93 16.61
C CYS A 278 -4.85 -11.62 15.84
N VAL A 279 -3.72 -10.92 15.72
CA VAL A 279 -3.62 -9.63 15.02
C VAL A 279 -3.89 -9.83 13.53
N ASN A 280 -3.20 -10.78 12.92
CA ASN A 280 -3.39 -11.15 11.51
C ASN A 280 -4.83 -11.63 11.23
N LEU A 281 -5.39 -12.46 12.12
CA LEU A 281 -6.78 -12.93 11.97
C LEU A 281 -7.78 -11.77 12.06
N ASN A 282 -7.60 -10.87 13.03
CA ASN A 282 -8.47 -9.71 13.22
C ASN A 282 -8.37 -8.76 12.01
N GLN A 283 -7.16 -8.52 11.49
CA GLN A 283 -6.96 -7.72 10.28
C GLN A 283 -7.58 -8.35 9.03
N LEU A 284 -7.54 -9.68 8.88
CA LEU A 284 -8.27 -10.36 7.81
C LEU A 284 -9.79 -10.11 7.93
N CYS A 285 -10.34 -10.15 9.15
CA CYS A 285 -11.76 -9.83 9.39
C CYS A 285 -12.09 -8.39 8.95
N TYR A 286 -11.22 -7.43 9.28
CA TYR A 286 -11.34 -6.04 8.83
C TYR A 286 -11.35 -5.94 7.30
N ILE A 287 -10.36 -6.55 6.64
CA ILE A 287 -10.22 -6.55 5.18
C ILE A 287 -11.49 -7.12 4.52
N MET A 288 -11.97 -8.27 4.99
CA MET A 288 -13.19 -8.90 4.47
C MET A 288 -14.43 -8.03 4.68
N TYR A 289 -14.53 -7.37 5.82
CA TYR A 289 -15.59 -6.39 6.09
C TYR A 289 -15.55 -5.21 5.10
N ARG A 290 -14.37 -4.61 4.87
CA ARG A 290 -14.20 -3.50 3.93
C ARG A 290 -14.53 -3.88 2.48
N TYR A 291 -14.19 -5.09 2.07
CA TYR A 291 -14.60 -5.61 0.76
C TYR A 291 -16.11 -5.78 0.65
N ARG A 292 -16.79 -6.23 1.71
CA ARG A 292 -18.26 -6.29 1.72
C ARG A 292 -18.87 -4.93 1.45
N ASP A 293 -18.43 -3.91 2.18
CA ASP A 293 -18.98 -2.55 2.05
C ASP A 293 -18.71 -1.99 0.66
N SER A 294 -17.50 -2.16 0.14
CA SER A 294 -17.14 -1.76 -1.22
C SER A 294 -17.99 -2.48 -2.28
N LEU A 295 -18.22 -3.80 -2.14
CA LEU A 295 -19.06 -4.58 -3.06
C LEU A 295 -20.55 -4.18 -2.98
N LEU A 296 -21.04 -3.83 -1.79
CA LEU A 296 -22.40 -3.33 -1.61
C LEU A 296 -22.60 -1.96 -2.25
N ALA A 297 -21.64 -1.05 -2.07
CA ALA A 297 -21.64 0.26 -2.72
C ALA A 297 -21.58 0.11 -4.25
N ALA A 298 -20.66 -0.73 -4.76
CA ALA A 298 -20.58 -1.08 -6.18
C ALA A 298 -21.89 -1.60 -6.75
N ARG A 299 -22.60 -2.46 -6.01
CA ARG A 299 -23.90 -3.00 -6.43
C ARG A 299 -25.00 -1.93 -6.52
N GLN A 300 -24.93 -0.89 -5.68
CA GLN A 300 -25.89 0.22 -5.71
C GLN A 300 -25.63 1.13 -6.91
N HIS A 301 -24.36 1.49 -7.16
CA HIS A 301 -23.97 2.36 -8.28
C HIS A 301 -24.00 1.68 -9.66
N GLY A 302 -23.80 0.36 -9.73
CA GLY A 302 -23.82 -0.42 -10.97
C GLY A 302 -25.20 -0.56 -11.64
N LYS A 303 -26.26 0.04 -11.07
CA LYS A 303 -27.58 0.10 -11.73
C LYS A 303 -27.71 1.26 -12.72
N ASP A 304 -26.88 2.30 -12.58
CA ASP A 304 -27.05 3.56 -13.32
C ASP A 304 -25.91 3.84 -14.32
N ASN A 305 -24.72 3.21 -14.20
CA ASN A 305 -23.56 3.51 -15.05
C ASN A 305 -22.83 2.25 -15.59
N SER A 306 -22.54 2.22 -16.89
CA SER A 306 -21.91 1.10 -17.63
C SER A 306 -20.44 0.85 -17.26
N VAL A 307 -19.68 1.87 -16.84
CA VAL A 307 -18.26 1.75 -16.42
C VAL A 307 -18.11 0.94 -15.11
N PHE A 308 -19.14 0.96 -14.25
CA PHE A 308 -19.15 0.27 -12.95
C PHE A 308 -19.61 -1.20 -13.02
N VAL A 309 -20.05 -1.65 -14.20
CA VAL A 309 -20.46 -3.04 -14.47
C VAL A 309 -19.25 -4.00 -14.52
N ASN A 310 -18.02 -3.47 -14.53
CA ASN A 310 -16.78 -4.24 -14.56
C ASN A 310 -16.31 -4.83 -13.23
N ILE A 311 -16.96 -4.53 -12.09
CA ILE A 311 -16.77 -5.35 -10.88
C ILE A 311 -17.46 -6.69 -11.15
N GLY A 312 -16.69 -7.59 -11.77
CA GLY A 312 -17.22 -8.76 -12.42
C GLY A 312 -17.97 -9.68 -11.47
N ARG A 313 -18.93 -10.44 -12.02
CA ARG A 313 -19.60 -11.55 -11.31
C ARG A 313 -18.59 -12.48 -10.62
N GLN A 314 -17.39 -12.60 -11.18
CA GLN A 314 -16.30 -13.40 -10.63
C GLN A 314 -15.80 -12.87 -9.28
N THR A 315 -15.65 -11.56 -9.09
CA THR A 315 -15.23 -10.96 -7.81
C THR A 315 -16.27 -11.23 -6.72
N PHE A 316 -17.57 -11.06 -7.03
CA PHE A 316 -18.65 -11.41 -6.10
C PHE A 316 -18.65 -12.90 -5.75
N LYS A 317 -18.47 -13.78 -6.75
CA LYS A 317 -18.41 -15.24 -6.54
C LYS A 317 -17.23 -15.61 -5.64
N MET A 318 -16.05 -15.05 -5.90
CA MET A 318 -14.85 -15.28 -5.11
C MET A 318 -15.01 -14.78 -3.68
N TYR A 319 -15.54 -13.57 -3.49
CA TYR A 319 -15.83 -13.03 -2.16
C TYR A 319 -16.81 -13.92 -1.38
N ASN A 320 -17.90 -14.36 -2.01
CA ASN A 320 -18.89 -15.22 -1.35
C ASN A 320 -18.31 -16.59 -0.98
N ASN A 321 -17.39 -17.13 -1.79
CA ASN A 321 -16.66 -18.35 -1.44
C ASN A 321 -15.80 -18.13 -0.20
N TYR A 322 -15.01 -17.05 -0.16
CA TYR A 322 -14.19 -16.70 1.01
C TYR A 322 -15.02 -16.46 2.26
N LEU A 323 -16.12 -15.71 2.14
CA LEU A 323 -17.06 -15.50 3.23
C LEU A 323 -17.61 -16.82 3.77
N THR A 324 -18.02 -17.72 2.89
CA THR A 324 -18.56 -19.04 3.26
C THR A 324 -17.49 -19.87 3.98
N THR A 325 -16.25 -19.89 3.47
CA THR A 325 -15.16 -20.63 4.12
C THR A 325 -14.80 -20.02 5.47
N MET A 326 -14.75 -18.69 5.57
CA MET A 326 -14.41 -18.00 6.81
C MET A 326 -15.47 -18.19 7.90
N VAL A 327 -16.76 -18.10 7.57
CA VAL A 327 -17.87 -18.44 8.47
C VAL A 327 -17.89 -19.95 8.77
N GLY A 328 -17.51 -20.76 7.80
CA GLY A 328 -17.23 -22.20 7.92
C GLY A 328 -16.24 -22.49 9.04
N CYS A 329 -15.09 -21.82 8.98
CA CYS A 329 -14.01 -21.95 9.95
C CYS A 329 -14.42 -21.39 11.31
N LEU A 330 -14.70 -20.09 11.38
CA LEU A 330 -14.78 -19.34 12.64
C LEU A 330 -16.06 -19.63 13.44
N TRP A 331 -17.18 -19.95 12.78
CA TRP A 331 -18.47 -20.06 13.46
C TRP A 331 -19.10 -21.45 13.34
N SER A 332 -19.36 -21.91 12.11
CA SER A 332 -20.20 -23.10 11.89
C SER A 332 -19.48 -24.44 12.05
N SER A 333 -18.18 -24.44 12.38
CA SER A 333 -17.36 -25.66 12.56
C SER A 333 -17.39 -26.58 11.32
N LYS A 334 -17.28 -25.95 10.15
CA LYS A 334 -17.34 -26.53 8.80
C LYS A 334 -16.05 -26.24 8.01
N ALA A 335 -14.94 -25.98 8.70
CA ALA A 335 -13.67 -25.58 8.10
C ALA A 335 -13.18 -26.47 6.95
N PHE A 336 -13.45 -27.78 7.04
CA PHE A 336 -12.98 -28.80 6.09
C PHE A 336 -14.08 -29.31 5.14
N SER A 337 -15.31 -28.80 5.24
CA SER A 337 -16.40 -29.26 4.37
C SER A 337 -16.48 -28.42 3.10
N MET A 338 -16.13 -29.03 1.97
CA MET A 338 -16.47 -28.57 0.61
C MET A 338 -16.10 -27.11 0.32
N ASP A 339 -14.84 -26.74 0.53
CA ASP A 339 -14.32 -25.52 -0.10
C ASP A 339 -14.21 -25.76 -1.63
N PRO A 340 -14.94 -25.00 -2.47
CA PRO A 340 -14.88 -25.16 -3.92
C PRO A 340 -13.58 -24.62 -4.52
N HIS A 341 -12.77 -23.88 -3.77
CA HIS A 341 -11.53 -23.32 -4.27
C HIS A 341 -10.43 -24.41 -4.31
N PRO A 342 -9.67 -24.55 -5.43
CA PRO A 342 -8.65 -25.59 -5.56
C PRO A 342 -7.52 -25.49 -4.54
N GLN A 343 -7.18 -24.25 -4.12
CA GLN A 343 -6.20 -23.98 -3.05
C GLN A 343 -6.86 -23.82 -1.67
N GLY A 344 -8.12 -24.25 -1.52
CA GLY A 344 -8.89 -24.11 -0.29
C GLY A 344 -8.52 -25.11 0.80
N ILE A 345 -9.15 -24.97 1.96
CA ILE A 345 -8.95 -25.85 3.12
C ILE A 345 -9.79 -27.12 2.92
N LYS A 346 -9.41 -27.96 1.95
CA LYS A 346 -10.08 -29.23 1.68
C LYS A 346 -9.17 -30.39 2.10
N MET A 347 -9.69 -31.24 2.98
CA MET A 347 -8.99 -32.43 3.43
C MET A 347 -9.98 -33.56 3.60
N ASN A 348 -9.66 -34.75 3.08
CA ASN A 348 -10.56 -35.90 3.16
C ASN A 348 -10.72 -36.33 4.63
N PRO A 349 -11.96 -36.59 5.10
CA PRO A 349 -12.22 -37.06 6.46
C PRO A 349 -11.36 -38.27 6.87
N GLU A 350 -11.12 -39.19 5.94
CA GLU A 350 -10.28 -40.38 6.12
C GLU A 350 -8.85 -40.03 6.58
N VAL A 351 -8.29 -38.90 6.12
CA VAL A 351 -6.94 -38.48 6.53
C VAL A 351 -6.92 -38.10 8.02
N PHE A 352 -7.99 -37.51 8.53
CA PHE A 352 -8.12 -37.21 9.96
C PHE A 352 -8.31 -38.48 10.80
N GLU A 353 -9.02 -39.47 10.27
CA GLU A 353 -9.20 -40.77 10.92
C GLU A 353 -7.87 -41.52 11.03
N ILE A 354 -7.09 -41.57 9.94
CA ILE A 354 -5.73 -42.16 9.93
C ILE A 354 -4.82 -41.42 10.91
N ALA A 355 -4.88 -40.08 10.96
CA ALA A 355 -4.08 -39.27 11.87
C ALA A 355 -4.58 -39.30 13.34
N GLY A 356 -5.69 -39.98 13.64
CA GLY A 356 -6.27 -40.06 14.98
C GLY A 356 -6.87 -38.75 15.50
N VAL A 357 -7.21 -37.80 14.63
CA VAL A 357 -7.75 -36.48 15.00
C VAL A 357 -9.28 -36.54 15.11
N LEU A 358 -9.80 -36.75 16.31
CA LEU A 358 -11.23 -37.03 16.53
C LEU A 358 -12.17 -35.80 16.41
N ALA A 359 -11.67 -34.58 16.63
CA ALA A 359 -12.49 -33.35 16.71
C ALA A 359 -12.12 -32.27 15.68
N TYR A 360 -11.59 -32.68 14.52
CA TYR A 360 -11.05 -31.76 13.50
C TYR A 360 -12.07 -30.68 13.06
N LYS A 361 -13.37 -31.00 12.99
CA LYS A 361 -14.42 -30.05 12.54
C LYS A 361 -14.44 -28.74 13.33
N ARG A 362 -14.07 -28.77 14.61
CA ARG A 362 -14.07 -27.58 15.49
C ARG A 362 -12.75 -26.82 15.51
N ALA A 363 -11.69 -27.35 14.89
CA ALA A 363 -10.31 -26.89 15.07
C ALA A 363 -10.09 -25.39 14.78
N PHE A 364 -10.91 -24.78 13.91
CA PHE A 364 -10.78 -23.36 13.54
C PHE A 364 -11.96 -22.50 13.98
N ASN A 365 -12.88 -23.01 14.80
CA ASN A 365 -13.93 -22.15 15.33
C ASN A 365 -13.36 -21.15 16.34
N ILE A 366 -14.12 -20.11 16.68
CA ILE A 366 -13.65 -19.00 17.51
C ILE A 366 -13.08 -19.40 18.88
N VAL A 367 -13.46 -20.58 19.38
CA VAL A 367 -12.97 -21.14 20.66
C VAL A 367 -11.66 -21.91 20.47
N TYR A 368 -11.54 -22.70 19.42
CA TYR A 368 -10.39 -23.59 19.21
C TYR A 368 -9.36 -23.05 18.20
N HIS A 369 -9.66 -21.94 17.54
CA HIS A 369 -8.79 -21.34 16.53
C HIS A 369 -7.38 -21.12 17.11
N PRO A 370 -6.29 -21.54 16.43
CA PRO A 370 -4.94 -21.40 16.97
C PRO A 370 -4.60 -19.98 17.43
N ALA A 371 -5.04 -18.97 16.67
CA ALA A 371 -4.89 -17.56 17.03
C ALA A 371 -5.68 -17.11 18.28
N LEU A 372 -6.76 -17.80 18.66
CA LEU A 372 -7.69 -17.36 19.71
C LEU A 372 -7.69 -18.27 20.94
N MET A 373 -7.09 -19.46 20.85
CA MET A 373 -7.16 -20.48 21.91
C MET A 373 -6.61 -19.99 23.27
N ALA A 374 -5.63 -19.07 23.25
CA ALA A 374 -5.13 -18.43 24.45
C ALA A 374 -6.22 -17.59 25.16
N PHE A 375 -7.02 -16.83 24.40
CA PHE A 375 -8.16 -16.06 24.92
C PHE A 375 -9.27 -16.97 25.44
N SER A 376 -9.56 -18.07 24.74
CA SER A 376 -10.52 -19.07 25.24
C SER A 376 -10.10 -19.61 26.59
N SER A 377 -8.80 -19.88 26.77
CA SER A 377 -8.23 -20.40 28.00
C SER A 377 -8.26 -19.37 29.13
N SER A 378 -7.94 -18.10 28.84
CA SER A 378 -8.00 -17.02 29.85
C SER A 378 -9.43 -16.75 30.29
N PHE A 379 -10.39 -16.73 29.36
CA PHE A 379 -11.81 -16.58 29.68
C PHE A 379 -12.34 -17.69 30.60
N LEU A 380 -12.03 -18.96 30.29
CA LEU A 380 -12.44 -20.08 31.15
C LEU A 380 -11.81 -20.00 32.54
N LYS A 381 -10.55 -19.57 32.66
CA LYS A 381 -9.87 -19.37 33.95
C LYS A 381 -10.56 -18.33 34.84
N GLN A 382 -11.20 -17.32 34.25
CA GLN A 382 -11.92 -16.29 35.00
C GLN A 382 -13.29 -16.78 35.50
N LYS A 383 -13.91 -17.74 34.79
CA LYS A 383 -15.30 -18.17 35.04
C LYS A 383 -15.45 -19.52 35.75
N ILE A 384 -14.46 -20.41 35.64
CA ILE A 384 -14.56 -21.81 36.12
C ILE A 384 -13.45 -22.14 37.13
N SER A 385 -13.74 -23.04 38.07
CA SER A 385 -12.81 -23.52 39.09
C SER A 385 -11.58 -24.23 38.49
N LYS A 386 -10.48 -24.32 39.26
CA LYS A 386 -9.17 -24.83 38.77
C LYS A 386 -9.19 -26.25 38.18
N GLN A 387 -10.23 -27.05 38.43
CA GLN A 387 -10.31 -28.46 38.06
C GLN A 387 -10.89 -28.71 36.65
N GLU A 388 -11.61 -27.74 36.06
CA GLU A 388 -12.26 -27.87 34.73
C GLU A 388 -11.65 -26.93 33.67
N MET A 389 -10.51 -26.29 33.98
CA MET A 389 -9.91 -25.19 33.20
C MET A 389 -9.67 -25.46 31.69
N TYR A 390 -9.54 -26.72 31.28
CA TYR A 390 -9.20 -27.09 29.90
C TYR A 390 -10.36 -27.75 29.14
N ASN A 391 -11.55 -27.82 29.74
CA ASN A 391 -12.71 -28.42 29.09
C ASN A 391 -13.47 -27.38 28.25
N PHE A 392 -12.97 -27.09 27.05
CA PHE A 392 -13.64 -26.19 26.11
C PHE A 392 -15.04 -26.66 25.65
N ARG A 393 -15.52 -27.84 26.07
CA ARG A 393 -16.89 -28.32 25.78
C ARG A 393 -17.98 -27.51 26.48
N HIS A 394 -17.61 -26.68 27.47
CA HIS A 394 -18.52 -25.79 28.20
C HIS A 394 -18.96 -24.56 27.39
N PHE A 395 -18.27 -24.22 26.30
CA PHE A 395 -18.68 -23.14 25.40
C PHE A 395 -19.96 -23.52 24.63
N LYS A 396 -21.13 -23.19 25.20
CA LYS A 396 -22.46 -23.35 24.62
C LYS A 396 -23.40 -22.25 25.09
N GLY A 397 -24.34 -21.85 24.24
CA GLY A 397 -25.41 -20.89 24.59
C GLY A 397 -24.84 -19.57 25.12
N HIS A 398 -25.34 -19.12 26.28
CA HIS A 398 -24.97 -17.84 26.90
C HIS A 398 -23.46 -17.64 27.09
N LEU A 399 -22.70 -18.70 27.42
CA LEU A 399 -21.24 -18.61 27.58
C LEU A 399 -20.52 -18.29 26.27
N TRP A 400 -21.10 -18.67 25.14
CA TRP A 400 -20.56 -18.34 23.82
C TRP A 400 -20.74 -16.85 23.52
N ASP A 401 -21.91 -16.30 23.82
CA ASP A 401 -22.19 -14.87 23.64
C ASP A 401 -21.32 -14.01 24.57
N GLU A 402 -21.19 -14.39 25.84
CA GLU A 402 -20.26 -13.74 26.77
C GLU A 402 -18.80 -13.80 26.31
N TYR A 403 -18.38 -14.90 25.69
CA TYR A 403 -17.03 -15.02 25.15
C TYR A 403 -16.79 -14.09 23.95
N THR A 404 -17.79 -13.93 23.07
CA THR A 404 -17.66 -12.97 21.96
C THR A 404 -17.55 -11.53 22.47
N GLN A 405 -18.26 -11.17 23.55
CA GLN A 405 -18.10 -9.88 24.22
C GLN A 405 -16.74 -9.75 24.91
N PHE A 406 -16.22 -10.82 25.51
CA PHE A 406 -14.86 -10.85 26.06
C PHE A 406 -13.81 -10.56 24.97
N LEU A 407 -13.90 -11.21 23.81
CA LEU A 407 -12.98 -10.96 22.71
C LEU A 407 -13.04 -9.50 22.21
N LEU A 408 -14.23 -8.89 22.20
CA LEU A 408 -14.38 -7.48 21.89
C LEU A 408 -13.63 -6.58 22.89
N ASN A 409 -13.74 -6.88 24.19
CA ASN A 409 -13.05 -6.12 25.25
C ASN A 409 -11.53 -6.27 25.19
N GLU A 410 -11.03 -7.41 24.70
CA GLU A 410 -9.60 -7.67 24.48
C GLU A 410 -9.06 -7.01 23.19
N GLY A 411 -9.88 -6.23 22.47
CA GLY A 411 -9.45 -5.45 21.31
C GLY A 411 -9.64 -6.14 19.96
N LEU A 412 -10.32 -7.29 19.89
CA LEU A 412 -10.65 -7.98 18.63
C LEU A 412 -11.94 -7.42 18.01
N THR A 413 -11.95 -6.10 17.77
CA THR A 413 -13.12 -5.36 17.29
C THR A 413 -13.57 -5.79 15.91
N ASP A 414 -12.62 -6.04 15.00
CA ASP A 414 -12.92 -6.33 13.60
C ASP A 414 -13.44 -7.76 13.41
N LEU A 415 -12.94 -8.70 14.20
CA LEU A 415 -13.49 -10.05 14.30
C LEU A 415 -14.97 -10.00 14.69
N ASN A 416 -15.32 -9.24 15.72
CA ASN A 416 -16.70 -9.11 16.17
C ASN A 416 -17.58 -8.44 15.11
N LEU A 417 -17.10 -7.34 14.51
CA LEU A 417 -17.77 -6.63 13.43
C LEU A 417 -18.08 -7.57 12.25
N PHE A 418 -17.08 -8.33 11.81
CA PHE A 418 -17.24 -9.32 10.75
C PHE A 418 -18.29 -10.38 11.09
N LEU A 419 -18.28 -10.93 12.30
CA LEU A 419 -19.23 -11.96 12.72
C LEU A 419 -20.66 -11.42 12.78
N GLN A 420 -20.88 -10.25 13.38
CA GLN A 420 -22.21 -9.65 13.46
C GLN A 420 -22.83 -9.46 12.08
N ILE A 421 -22.03 -8.96 11.14
CA ILE A 421 -22.47 -8.65 9.79
C ILE A 421 -22.71 -9.91 8.95
N SER A 422 -21.86 -10.92 9.12
CA SER A 422 -21.92 -12.17 8.37
C SER A 422 -23.04 -13.10 8.85
N LEU A 423 -23.40 -13.03 10.13
CA LEU A 423 -24.40 -13.90 10.75
C LEU A 423 -25.81 -13.30 10.77
N ASN A 424 -25.95 -11.96 10.70
CA ASN A 424 -27.26 -11.27 10.67
C ASN A 424 -27.54 -10.59 9.32
N PRO A 425 -27.90 -11.32 8.25
CA PRO A 425 -28.18 -10.72 6.94
C PRO A 425 -29.48 -9.88 6.85
N VAL A 426 -30.25 -9.68 7.94
CA VAL A 426 -31.69 -9.32 7.85
C VAL A 426 -32.14 -8.00 8.50
N LYS A 427 -31.36 -7.30 9.35
CA LYS A 427 -31.88 -6.07 9.98
C LYS A 427 -31.95 -4.82 9.09
N THR A 428 -31.30 -4.80 7.93
CA THR A 428 -31.30 -3.63 7.02
C THR A 428 -32.49 -3.56 6.05
N LYS A 429 -33.42 -4.52 6.06
CA LYS A 429 -34.61 -4.50 5.19
C LYS A 429 -35.89 -3.91 5.80
N GLN A 430 -35.91 -3.60 7.11
CA GLN A 430 -37.15 -3.18 7.79
C GLN A 430 -37.35 -1.66 7.96
N ASN A 431 -36.35 -0.81 7.71
CA ASN A 431 -36.52 0.64 7.87
C ASN A 431 -37.07 1.39 6.64
N ASN A 432 -37.34 0.72 5.52
CA ASN A 432 -37.88 1.35 4.30
C ASN A 432 -39.33 0.95 3.98
N ARG A 433 -40.09 0.43 4.96
CA ARG A 433 -41.52 0.12 4.79
C ARG A 433 -42.37 0.71 5.91
N THR A 434 -42.42 2.03 5.99
CA THR A 434 -43.49 2.73 6.72
C THR A 434 -43.79 4.06 6.05
N THR A 435 -44.73 4.04 5.10
CA THR A 435 -45.85 4.99 5.00
C THR A 435 -46.85 4.45 3.97
N PRO A 436 -48.09 4.09 4.36
CA PRO A 436 -49.19 3.97 3.43
C PRO A 436 -49.70 5.38 3.09
N ASN A 437 -49.79 5.72 1.80
CA ASN A 437 -50.49 6.93 1.36
C ASN A 437 -51.99 6.77 1.68
N PRO A 438 -52.65 7.77 2.29
CA PRO A 438 -54.10 7.83 2.30
C PRO A 438 -54.59 8.30 0.93
N SER A 439 -55.68 7.69 0.51
CA SER A 439 -56.51 8.00 -0.65
C SER A 439 -56.95 9.47 -0.72
N VAL A 440 -56.78 10.09 -1.89
CA VAL A 440 -57.78 10.93 -2.61
C VAL A 440 -57.57 10.73 -4.10
#